data_AF-A0A4S0JJU1-F1
#
_entry.id   AF-A0A4S0JJU1-F1
#
_cell.length_a   1.000
_cell.length_b   1.000
_cell.length_c   1.000
_cell.angle_alpha   90.00
_cell.angle_beta   90.00
_cell.angle_gamma   90.00
#
_symmetry.space_group_name_H-M   'P 1'
#
loop_
_entity.id
_entity.type
_entity.pdbx_description
1 polymer ?
#
loop_
_entity_poly.entity_id
_entity_poly.type
_entity_poly.pdbx_seq_one_letter_code
_entity_poly.pdbx_strand_id
1 'polypeptide(L)'
;MHLSLLKTKIHRATVTHSELNYEGSIAIDDNLLAATGIREFEQVHIWDVTNGARFSTYAIRAEAGSGVVSLNGGAARHVQVGDIIIIAAF
;
A
#
# COMPACT_ATOMS: atom_id res chain seq x y z
N MET A 1 6.60 -28.29 -7.30
CA MET A 1 5.49 -27.35 -7.58
C MET A 1 5.57 -26.23 -6.57
N HIS A 2 5.59 -24.97 -7.01
CA HIS A 2 5.50 -23.81 -6.12
C HIS A 2 4.11 -23.17 -6.28
N LEU A 3 3.47 -22.83 -5.15
CA LEU A 3 2.18 -22.15 -5.10
C LEU A 3 2.38 -20.70 -4.64
N SER A 4 1.67 -19.77 -5.26
CA SER A 4 1.53 -18.40 -4.77
C SER A 4 0.16 -18.28 -4.09
N LEU A 5 0.17 -18.02 -2.78
CA LEU A 5 -1.03 -17.90 -1.96
C LEU A 5 -1.10 -16.47 -1.41
N LEU A 6 -2.28 -15.99 -1.04
CA LEU A 6 -2.39 -14.70 -0.35
C LEU A 6 -1.81 -14.86 1.07
N LYS A 7 -0.67 -14.22 1.34
CA LYS A 7 -0.07 -14.17 2.69
C LYS A 7 -0.92 -13.31 3.62
N THR A 8 -1.27 -12.09 3.18
CA THR A 8 -1.97 -11.12 4.02
C THR A 8 -2.57 -9.98 3.20
N LYS A 9 -3.48 -9.19 3.79
CA LYS A 9 -3.97 -7.95 3.21
C LYS A 9 -4.41 -6.92 4.25
N ILE A 10 -4.29 -5.64 3.90
CA ILE A 10 -4.99 -4.53 4.54
C ILE A 10 -6.24 -4.24 3.70
N HIS A 11 -7.42 -4.41 4.30
CA HIS A 11 -8.68 -4.31 3.59
C HIS A 11 -9.31 -2.92 3.74
N ARG A 12 -9.56 -2.24 2.62
CA ARG A 12 -10.25 -0.94 2.54
C ARG A 12 -9.53 0.18 3.31
N ALA A 13 -8.22 0.26 3.15
CA ALA A 13 -7.44 1.40 3.61
C ALA A 13 -7.81 2.67 2.81
N THR A 14 -7.76 3.83 3.45
CA THR A 14 -7.98 5.12 2.77
C THR A 14 -6.63 5.74 2.43
N VAL A 15 -6.43 6.18 1.18
CA VAL A 15 -5.23 6.92 0.78
C VAL A 15 -5.22 8.26 1.50
N THR A 16 -4.20 8.47 2.33
CA THR A 16 -4.04 9.69 3.13
C THR A 16 -3.21 10.76 2.43
N HIS A 17 -2.25 10.34 1.62
CA HIS A 17 -1.28 11.21 0.95
C HIS A 17 -0.90 10.64 -0.41
N SER A 18 -0.53 11.52 -1.34
CA SER A 18 0.01 11.10 -2.62
C SER A 18 0.98 12.13 -3.18
N GLU A 19 2.24 11.74 -3.38
CA GLU A 19 3.33 12.64 -3.79
C GLU A 19 4.00 12.11 -5.08
N LEU A 20 3.75 12.76 -6.21
CA LEU A 20 4.25 12.31 -7.52
C LEU A 20 5.78 12.40 -7.66
N ASN A 21 6.41 13.37 -7.02
CA ASN A 21 7.84 13.65 -7.19
C ASN A 21 8.74 12.92 -6.20
N TYR A 22 8.17 12.05 -5.36
CA TYR A 22 8.91 11.22 -4.41
C TYR A 22 9.17 9.82 -4.97
N GLU A 23 10.10 9.07 -4.37
CA GLU A 23 10.44 7.72 -4.79
C GLU A 23 9.22 6.77 -4.73
N GLY A 24 9.07 5.96 -5.80
CA GLY A 24 7.91 5.08 -5.96
C GLY A 24 7.86 4.01 -4.86
N SER A 25 6.87 4.09 -3.98
CA SER A 25 6.65 3.19 -2.84
C SER A 25 5.23 3.41 -2.25
N ILE A 26 4.84 2.58 -1.29
CA ILE A 26 3.72 2.88 -0.38
C ILE A 26 4.20 2.98 1.06
N ALA A 27 4.04 4.14 1.69
CA ALA A 27 4.27 4.30 3.13
C ALA A 27 3.01 3.90 3.90
N ILE A 28 3.17 3.04 4.90
CA ILE A 28 2.05 2.48 5.68
C ILE A 28 2.36 2.62 7.17
N ASP A 29 1.36 3.03 7.96
CA ASP A 29 1.41 3.03 9.43
C ASP A 29 2.02 1.72 9.97
N ASP A 30 3.04 1.86 10.80
CA ASP A 30 3.77 0.74 11.40
C ASP A 30 2.87 -0.26 12.12
N ASN A 31 1.79 0.21 12.77
CA ASN A 31 0.83 -0.66 13.45
C ASN A 31 0.09 -1.58 12.46
N LEU A 32 -0.22 -1.08 11.26
CA LEU A 32 -0.86 -1.88 10.21
C LEU A 32 0.13 -2.89 9.61
N LEU A 33 1.39 -2.49 9.41
CA LEU A 33 2.44 -3.39 8.96
C LEU A 33 2.70 -4.50 9.97
N ALA A 34 2.78 -4.16 11.26
CA ALA A 34 2.94 -5.13 12.35
C ALA A 34 1.77 -6.11 12.42
N ALA A 35 0.52 -5.63 12.27
CA ALA A 35 -0.68 -6.48 12.31
C ALA A 35 -0.77 -7.44 11.11
N THR A 36 -0.25 -7.05 9.94
CA THR A 36 -0.30 -7.87 8.73
C THR A 36 0.93 -8.74 8.52
N GLY A 37 2.05 -8.43 9.17
CA GLY A 37 3.34 -9.07 8.93
C GLY A 37 3.97 -8.69 7.59
N ILE A 38 3.51 -7.60 6.95
CA ILE A 38 4.17 -7.01 5.77
C ILE A 38 5.45 -6.33 6.26
N ARG A 39 6.57 -6.66 5.62
CA ARG A 39 7.88 -6.11 5.93
C ARG A 39 8.17 -4.87 5.10
N GLU A 40 9.03 -4.03 5.63
CA GLU A 40 9.65 -2.97 4.83
C GLU A 40 10.39 -3.58 3.63
N PHE A 41 10.26 -2.95 2.46
CA PHE A 41 10.71 -3.41 1.15
C PHE A 41 10.02 -4.69 0.62
N GLU A 42 8.97 -5.18 1.27
CA GLU A 42 8.17 -6.28 0.73
C GLU A 42 7.31 -5.81 -0.44
N GLN A 43 7.27 -6.60 -1.51
CA GLN A 43 6.38 -6.35 -2.64
C GLN A 43 4.92 -6.46 -2.20
N VAL A 44 4.12 -5.47 -2.59
CA VAL A 44 2.69 -5.43 -2.36
C VAL A 44 1.93 -5.12 -3.64
N HIS A 45 0.73 -5.65 -3.74
CA HIS A 45 -0.25 -5.30 -4.75
C HIS A 45 -1.22 -4.27 -4.19
N ILE A 46 -1.50 -3.25 -4.98
CA ILE A 46 -2.47 -2.20 -4.68
C ILE A 46 -3.66 -2.39 -5.60
N TRP A 47 -4.85 -2.52 -5.01
CA TRP A 47 -6.12 -2.60 -5.73
C TRP A 47 -7.02 -1.46 -5.28
N ASP A 48 -7.16 -0.47 -6.15
CA ASP A 48 -8.02 0.67 -5.90
C ASP A 48 -9.48 0.30 -6.15
N VAL A 49 -10.31 0.41 -5.10
CA VAL A 49 -11.74 0.12 -5.13
C VAL A 49 -12.53 1.30 -5.69
N THR A 50 -12.02 2.52 -5.54
CA THR A 50 -12.68 3.74 -6.02
C THR A 50 -12.60 3.84 -7.54
N ASN A 51 -11.41 3.66 -8.11
CA ASN A 51 -11.17 3.90 -9.54
C ASN A 51 -10.85 2.64 -10.36
N GLY A 52 -10.62 1.49 -9.70
CA GLY A 52 -10.37 0.20 -10.35
C GLY A 52 -8.92 -0.06 -10.76
N ALA A 53 -7.99 0.87 -10.50
CA ALA A 53 -6.57 0.69 -10.80
C ALA A 53 -5.98 -0.49 -10.03
N ARG A 54 -5.08 -1.23 -10.69
CA ARG A 54 -4.38 -2.38 -10.09
C ARG A 54 -2.91 -2.33 -10.49
N PHE A 55 -2.03 -2.26 -9.51
CA PHE A 55 -0.59 -2.18 -9.74
C PHE A 55 0.18 -2.79 -8.55
N SER A 56 1.51 -2.85 -8.68
CA SER A 56 2.40 -3.37 -7.64
C SER A 56 3.48 -2.36 -7.30
N THR A 57 3.93 -2.37 -6.05
CA THR A 57 5.06 -1.58 -5.55
C THR A 57 5.65 -2.28 -4.32
N TYR A 58 6.44 -1.60 -3.48
CA TYR A 58 6.93 -2.11 -2.21
C TYR A 58 6.52 -1.20 -1.04
N ALA A 59 6.40 -1.80 0.15
CA ALA A 59 6.01 -1.09 1.37
C ALA A 59 7.21 -0.43 2.07
N ILE A 60 7.02 0.75 2.64
CA ILE A 60 7.94 1.41 3.59
C ILE A 60 7.19 1.79 4.87
N ARG A 61 7.91 1.91 5.99
CA ARG A 61 7.29 2.23 7.28
C ARG A 61 6.98 3.72 7.40
N ALA A 62 5.78 4.05 7.86
CA ALA A 62 5.43 5.37 8.38
C ALA A 62 5.40 5.34 9.92
N GLU A 63 5.22 6.51 10.54
CA GLU A 63 5.11 6.62 11.99
C GLU A 63 3.97 5.75 12.56
N ALA A 64 4.22 5.07 13.67
CA ALA A 64 3.26 4.19 14.32
C ALA A 64 2.05 4.97 14.86
N GLY A 65 0.84 4.54 14.50
CA GLY A 65 -0.41 5.17 14.93
C GLY A 65 -0.78 6.44 14.14
N SER A 66 -0.01 6.78 13.10
CA SER A 66 -0.28 7.92 12.22
C SER A 66 -1.49 7.73 11.31
N GLY A 67 -1.93 6.49 11.09
CA GLY A 67 -2.94 6.13 10.09
C GLY A 67 -2.47 6.35 8.64
N VAL A 68 -1.18 6.63 8.42
CA VAL A 68 -0.65 6.96 7.09
C VAL A 68 -0.78 5.77 6.14
N VAL A 69 -1.28 6.09 4.95
CA VAL A 69 -1.25 5.28 3.75
C VAL A 69 -0.93 6.25 2.61
N SER A 70 0.34 6.32 2.20
CA SER A 70 0.84 7.29 1.23
C SER A 70 1.39 6.59 0.00
N LEU A 71 0.86 6.92 -1.18
CA LEU A 71 1.32 6.37 -2.45
C LEU A 71 2.11 7.41 -3.23
N ASN A 72 3.38 7.08 -3.48
CA ASN A 72 4.36 8.05 -3.98
C ASN A 72 4.91 7.66 -5.36
N GLY A 73 5.55 8.62 -6.04
CA GLY A 73 6.18 8.41 -7.34
C GLY A 73 5.18 8.06 -8.44
N GLY A 74 5.54 7.13 -9.32
CA GLY A 74 4.66 6.67 -10.40
C GLY A 74 3.30 6.16 -9.92
N ALA A 75 3.24 5.59 -8.69
CA ALA A 75 1.99 5.11 -8.10
C ALA A 75 0.98 6.23 -7.82
N ALA A 76 1.45 7.46 -7.58
CA ALA A 76 0.61 8.64 -7.35
C ALA A 76 -0.30 8.97 -8.54
N ARG A 77 0.04 8.50 -9.75
CA ARG A 77 -0.80 8.69 -10.94
C ARG A 77 -2.03 7.79 -10.97
N HIS A 78 -2.06 6.75 -10.14
CA HIS A 78 -3.09 5.71 -10.15
C HIS A 78 -4.09 5.82 -8.99
N VAL A 79 -3.90 6.80 -8.12
CA VAL A 79 -4.74 7.02 -6.93
C VAL A 79 -4.94 8.51 -6.67
N GLN A 80 -5.89 8.85 -5.82
CA GLN A 80 -6.10 10.16 -5.23
C GLN A 80 -6.22 10.05 -3.71
N VAL A 81 -5.94 11.13 -2.99
CA VAL A 81 -6.25 11.21 -1.55
C VAL A 81 -7.75 10.99 -1.35
N GLY A 82 -8.11 10.10 -0.42
CA GLY A 82 -9.48 9.66 -0.17
C GLY A 82 -9.88 8.37 -0.90
N ASP A 83 -9.08 7.88 -1.85
CA ASP A 83 -9.38 6.60 -2.51
C ASP A 83 -9.34 5.44 -1.51
N ILE A 84 -10.24 4.47 -1.70
CA ILE A 84 -10.30 3.26 -0.90
C ILE A 84 -9.52 2.17 -1.62
N ILE A 85 -8.48 1.65 -0.99
CA ILE A 85 -7.58 0.66 -1.58
C ILE A 85 -7.53 -0.63 -0.76
N ILE A 86 -7.12 -1.70 -1.41
CA ILE A 86 -6.68 -2.95 -0.76
C ILE A 86 -5.19 -3.11 -1.03
N ILE A 87 -4.43 -3.40 0.02
CA ILE A 87 -2.99 -3.66 -0.04
C ILE A 87 -2.80 -5.15 0.25
N ALA A 88 -2.20 -5.91 -0.64
CA ALA A 88 -2.06 -7.36 -0.52
C ALA A 88 -0.63 -7.83 -0.74
N ALA A 89 -0.19 -8.83 0.03
CA ALA A 89 1.08 -9.53 -0.16
C ALA A 89 0.83 -11.04 -0.31
N PHE A 90 1.70 -11.71 -1.06
CA PHE A 90 1.59 -13.12 -1.45
C PHE A 90 2.83 -13.90 -1.01
#